data_AF-A0A085WWC6-F1
#
_entry.id   AF-A0A085WWC6-F1
#
_cell.length_a   1.000
_cell.length_b   1.000
_cell.length_c   1.000
_cell.angle_alpha   90.00
_cell.angle_beta   90.00
_cell.angle_gamma   90.00
#
_symmetry.space_group_name_H-M   'P 1'
#
loop_
_entity.id
_entity.type
_entity.pdbx_description
1 polymer ?
#
loop_
_entity_poly.entity_id
_entity_poly.type
_entity_poly.pdbx_seq_one_letter_code
_entity_poly.pdbx_strand_id
1 'polypeptide(L)'
;MNTTRLHSRSLGILFLLPFFAVAYVCTRVMEALLLLVGVVFLLSILQLGESAQGQTTSERVLLFKLLSKGNFWAYQLAMIILGAGSVAFCLSLYQSRLLPSFLPLVGAVGYGLLALGSVFELFGLPWGILFSGPGGLFELFLGGWLIAKGFRTVTPSIAA
;
A
#
# COMPACT_ATOMS: atom_id res chain seq x y z
N MET A 1 -21.65 -34.40 -11.71
CA MET A 1 -20.97 -34.83 -10.47
C MET A 1 -19.81 -33.88 -10.15
N ASN A 2 -20.06 -32.69 -9.55
CA ASN A 2 -19.07 -31.94 -8.74
C ASN A 2 -19.63 -30.66 -8.03
N THR A 3 -20.90 -30.62 -7.63
CA THR A 3 -21.50 -29.42 -6.99
C THR A 3 -21.08 -29.26 -5.53
N THR A 4 -20.68 -30.33 -4.85
CA THR A 4 -20.28 -30.32 -3.43
C THR A 4 -18.91 -29.70 -3.17
N ARG A 5 -17.94 -29.81 -4.11
CA ARG A 5 -16.61 -29.17 -3.95
C ARG A 5 -16.64 -27.65 -4.13
N LEU A 6 -17.53 -27.13 -4.97
CA LEU A 6 -17.69 -25.69 -5.18
C LEU A 6 -18.30 -25.00 -3.95
N HIS A 7 -19.26 -25.66 -3.29
CA HIS A 7 -19.93 -25.11 -2.12
C HIS A 7 -19.00 -25.07 -0.89
N SER A 8 -18.16 -26.11 -0.70
CA SER A 8 -17.15 -26.14 0.38
C SER A 8 -16.03 -25.11 0.21
N ARG A 9 -15.56 -24.86 -1.02
CA ARG A 9 -14.57 -23.81 -1.29
C ARG A 9 -15.17 -22.41 -1.13
N SER A 10 -16.40 -22.20 -1.60
CA SER A 10 -17.13 -20.94 -1.42
C SER A 10 -17.32 -20.59 0.07
N LEU A 11 -17.70 -21.58 0.89
CA LEU A 11 -17.93 -21.39 2.33
C LEU A 11 -16.64 -21.09 3.10
N GLY A 12 -15.55 -21.83 2.83
CA GLY A 12 -14.24 -21.58 3.45
C GLY A 12 -13.64 -20.23 3.06
N ILE A 13 -13.86 -19.78 1.82
CA ILE A 13 -13.38 -18.48 1.33
C ILE A 13 -14.22 -17.34 1.91
N LEU A 14 -15.52 -17.52 2.12
CA LEU A 14 -16.39 -16.53 2.76
C LEU A 14 -15.94 -16.17 4.18
N PHE A 15 -15.44 -17.15 4.94
CA PHE A 15 -14.87 -16.95 6.28
C PHE A 15 -13.49 -16.28 6.27
N LEU A 16 -12.75 -16.31 5.16
CA LEU A 16 -11.41 -15.72 5.06
C LEU A 16 -11.46 -14.23 4.68
N LEU A 17 -12.52 -13.77 4.00
CA LEU A 17 -12.74 -12.35 3.66
C LEU A 17 -12.64 -11.39 4.86
N PRO A 18 -13.29 -11.64 6.03
CA PRO A 18 -13.16 -10.76 7.19
C PRO A 18 -11.74 -10.75 7.76
N PHE A 19 -11.02 -11.86 7.70
CA PHE A 19 -9.62 -11.92 8.13
C PHE A 19 -8.74 -11.03 7.24
N PHE A 20 -8.90 -11.11 5.91
CA PHE A 20 -8.18 -10.23 4.98
C PHE A 20 -8.54 -8.77 5.16
N ALA A 21 -9.79 -8.45 5.49
CA ALA A 21 -10.22 -7.07 5.78
C ALA A 21 -9.53 -6.51 7.04
N VAL A 22 -9.49 -7.29 8.13
CA VAL A 22 -8.81 -6.89 9.37
C VAL A 22 -7.30 -6.75 9.13
N ALA A 23 -6.69 -7.72 8.47
CA ALA A 23 -5.27 -7.66 8.10
C ALA A 23 -4.95 -6.40 7.27
N TYR A 24 -5.80 -6.08 6.28
CA TYR A 24 -5.67 -4.86 5.48
C TYR A 24 -5.75 -3.60 6.35
N VAL A 25 -6.74 -3.48 7.23
CA VAL A 25 -6.86 -2.34 8.15
C VAL A 25 -5.62 -2.23 9.05
N CYS A 26 -5.13 -3.35 9.59
CA CYS A 26 -3.90 -3.36 10.38
C CYS A 26 -2.69 -2.86 9.58
N THR A 27 -2.53 -3.30 8.31
CA THR A 27 -1.44 -2.79 7.47
C THR A 27 -1.54 -1.29 7.21
N ARG A 28 -2.76 -0.75 7.04
CA ARG A 28 -2.99 0.69 6.84
C ARG A 28 -2.67 1.52 8.08
N VAL A 29 -3.05 1.02 9.25
CA VAL A 29 -2.72 1.68 10.51
C VAL A 29 -1.20 1.67 10.73
N MET A 30 -0.54 0.54 10.48
CA MET A 30 0.92 0.43 10.62
C MET A 30 1.67 1.33 9.64
N GLU A 31 1.24 1.38 8.38
CA GLU A 31 1.74 2.32 7.37
C GLU A 31 1.63 3.76 7.86
N ALA A 32 0.43 4.18 8.29
CA ALA A 32 0.19 5.55 8.74
C ALA A 32 1.07 5.93 9.93
N LEU A 33 1.28 5.01 10.88
CA LEU A 33 2.18 5.23 12.02
C LEU A 33 3.63 5.42 11.57
N LEU A 34 4.11 4.61 10.62
CA LEU A 34 5.47 4.76 10.09
C LEU A 34 5.65 6.07 9.32
N LEU A 35 4.66 6.48 8.53
CA LEU A 35 4.67 7.78 7.86
C LEU A 35 4.66 8.93 8.87
N LEU A 36 3.89 8.84 9.95
CA LEU A 36 3.91 9.83 11.04
C LEU A 36 5.29 9.93 11.70
N VAL A 37 5.95 8.80 11.96
CA VAL A 37 7.35 8.79 12.44
C VAL A 37 8.27 9.47 11.43
N GLY A 38 8.08 9.19 10.14
CA GLY A 38 8.77 9.88 9.04
C GLY A 38 8.58 11.40 9.07
N VAL A 39 7.35 11.87 9.31
CA VAL A 39 7.03 13.29 9.44
C VAL A 39 7.72 13.91 10.65
N VAL A 40 7.78 13.21 11.79
CA VAL A 40 8.52 13.69 12.97
C VAL A 40 9.99 13.94 12.63
N PHE A 41 10.65 13.03 11.89
CA PHE A 41 12.02 13.27 11.44
C PHE A 41 12.15 14.51 10.54
N LEU A 42 11.21 14.73 9.62
CA LEU A 42 11.22 15.93 8.76
C LEU A 42 11.00 17.22 9.55
N LEU A 43 10.10 17.21 10.54
CA LEU A 43 9.88 18.36 11.42
C LEU A 43 11.12 18.68 12.27
N SER A 44 11.83 17.65 12.75
CA SER A 44 13.10 17.85 13.44
C SER A 44 14.17 18.43 12.52
N ILE A 45 14.24 18.02 11.25
CA ILE A 45 15.14 18.63 10.25
C ILE A 45 14.81 20.11 10.05
N LEU A 46 13.52 20.46 9.96
CA LEU A 46 13.07 21.84 9.81
C LEU A 46 13.52 22.72 10.99
N GLN A 47 13.35 22.23 12.23
CA GLN A 47 13.81 22.95 13.42
C GLN A 47 15.34 23.12 13.46
N LEU A 48 16.10 22.13 12.99
CA LEU A 48 17.55 22.23 12.86
C LEU A 48 17.96 23.36 11.90
N GLY A 49 17.20 23.54 10.82
CA GLY A 49 17.39 24.60 9.83
C GLY A 49 17.09 25.99 10.37
N GLU A 50 15.95 26.18 11.05
CA GLU A 50 15.60 27.47 11.67
C GLU A 50 16.60 27.88 12.74
N SER A 51 17.04 26.92 13.55
CA SER A 51 18.02 27.13 14.62
C SER A 51 19.45 27.37 14.11
N ALA A 52 19.71 27.25 12.80
CA ALA A 52 21.05 27.39 12.24
C ALA A 52 21.46 28.85 12.00
N GLN A 53 20.52 29.80 11.86
CA GLN A 53 20.80 31.22 11.55
C GLN A 53 21.89 31.42 10.46
N GLY A 54 21.97 30.51 9.47
CA GLY A 54 22.97 30.55 8.39
C GLY A 54 24.35 29.98 8.74
N GLN A 55 24.60 29.51 9.97
CA GLN A 55 25.85 28.86 10.37
C GLN A 55 25.72 27.34 10.31
N THR A 56 26.64 26.68 9.59
CA THR A 56 26.67 25.23 9.44
C THR A 56 27.86 24.63 10.20
N THR A 57 27.57 23.96 11.32
CA THR A 57 28.55 23.15 12.06
C THR A 57 28.57 21.71 11.53
N SER A 58 29.73 21.06 11.51
CA SER A 58 29.88 19.65 11.09
C SER A 58 28.92 18.70 11.83
N GLU A 59 28.67 18.93 13.11
CA GLU A 59 27.72 18.12 13.92
C GLU A 59 26.28 18.22 13.41
N ARG A 60 25.84 19.41 13.00
CA ARG A 60 24.48 19.61 12.46
C ARG A 60 24.30 18.94 11.11
N VAL A 61 25.34 18.93 10.28
CA VAL A 61 25.34 18.20 9.00
C VAL A 61 25.21 16.70 9.24
N LEU A 62 25.89 16.17 10.27
CA LEU A 62 25.77 14.75 10.64
C LEU A 62 24.37 14.42 11.17
N LEU A 63 23.80 15.26 12.04
CA LEU A 63 22.41 15.11 12.50
C LEU A 63 21.42 15.18 11.34
N PHE A 64 21.54 16.17 10.44
CA PHE A 64 20.71 16.27 9.25
C PHE A 64 20.74 14.95 8.43
N LYS A 65 21.94 14.42 8.15
CA LYS A 65 22.09 13.15 7.42
C LYS A 65 21.43 11.98 8.15
N LEU A 66 21.59 11.88 9.46
CA LEU A 66 20.96 10.82 10.27
C LEU A 66 19.43 10.91 10.24
N LEU A 67 18.87 12.11 10.41
CA LEU A 67 17.43 12.33 10.40
C LEU A 67 16.84 12.08 9.00
N SER A 68 17.49 12.56 7.93
CA SER A 68 17.09 12.25 6.55
C SER A 68 17.13 10.75 6.28
N LYS A 69 18.15 10.06 6.78
CA LYS A 69 18.23 8.60 6.67
C LYS A 69 17.07 7.95 7.44
N GLY A 70 16.78 8.39 8.66
CA GLY A 70 15.65 7.91 9.47
C GLY A 70 14.30 8.06 8.79
N ASN A 71 14.04 9.23 8.18
CA ASN A 71 12.85 9.46 7.36
C ASN A 71 12.78 8.49 6.17
N PHE A 72 13.89 8.29 5.45
CA PHE A 72 13.96 7.34 4.35
C PHE A 72 13.60 5.92 4.80
N TRP A 73 14.17 5.41 5.90
CA TRP A 73 13.84 4.08 6.43
C TRP A 73 12.36 3.96 6.80
N ALA A 74 11.81 4.97 7.50
CA ALA A 74 10.41 4.98 7.89
C ALA A 74 9.48 4.94 6.67
N TYR A 75 9.79 5.73 5.64
CA TYR A 75 9.04 5.75 4.39
C TYR A 75 9.11 4.39 3.66
N GLN A 76 10.30 3.81 3.48
CA GLN A 76 10.41 2.51 2.79
C GLN A 76 9.69 1.38 3.52
N LEU A 77 9.77 1.34 4.85
CA LEU A 77 9.02 0.36 5.64
C LEU A 77 7.50 0.57 5.48
N ALA A 78 7.04 1.82 5.48
CA ALA A 78 5.63 2.12 5.23
C ALA A 78 5.19 1.62 3.85
N MET A 79 5.98 1.86 2.80
CA MET A 79 5.66 1.45 1.43
C MET A 79 5.65 -0.08 1.24
N ILE A 80 6.52 -0.82 1.96
CA ILE A 80 6.50 -2.29 1.95
C ILE A 80 5.20 -2.82 2.57
N ILE A 81 4.83 -2.30 3.75
CA ILE A 81 3.62 -2.72 4.46
C ILE A 81 2.36 -2.33 3.66
N LEU A 82 2.34 -1.11 3.13
CA LEU A 82 1.34 -0.60 2.20
C LEU A 82 1.13 -1.60 1.06
N GLY A 83 2.19 -1.88 0.30
CA GLY A 83 2.15 -2.73 -0.89
C GLY A 83 1.71 -4.16 -0.57
N ALA A 84 2.24 -4.77 0.50
CA ALA A 84 1.83 -6.09 0.93
C ALA A 84 0.34 -6.15 1.30
N GLY A 85 -0.15 -5.14 2.04
CA GLY A 85 -1.55 -5.02 2.42
C GLY A 85 -2.48 -4.82 1.23
N SER A 86 -2.10 -3.97 0.27
CA SER A 86 -2.93 -3.69 -0.91
C SER A 86 -2.96 -4.82 -1.92
N VAL A 87 -1.93 -5.67 -2.02
CA VAL A 87 -2.02 -6.93 -2.80
C VAL A 87 -3.13 -7.81 -2.26
N ALA A 88 -3.21 -8.02 -0.94
CA ALA A 88 -4.28 -8.81 -0.32
C ALA A 88 -5.67 -8.20 -0.57
N PHE A 89 -5.78 -6.87 -0.53
CA PHE A 89 -7.00 -6.14 -0.87
C PHE A 89 -7.41 -6.33 -2.34
N CYS A 90 -6.49 -6.20 -3.28
CA CYS A 90 -6.75 -6.42 -4.71
C CYS A 90 -7.21 -7.87 -4.99
N LEU A 91 -6.61 -8.85 -4.31
CA LEU A 91 -7.05 -10.25 -4.42
C LEU A 91 -8.46 -10.46 -3.86
N SER A 92 -8.82 -9.77 -2.77
CA SER A 92 -10.19 -9.78 -2.24
C SER A 92 -11.19 -9.18 -3.24
N LEU A 93 -10.87 -8.02 -3.83
CA LEU A 93 -11.70 -7.40 -4.88
C LEU A 93 -11.87 -8.29 -6.12
N TYR A 94 -10.83 -9.00 -6.52
CA TYR A 94 -10.88 -9.97 -7.61
C TYR A 94 -11.89 -11.08 -7.32
N GLN A 95 -11.93 -11.58 -6.07
CA GLN A 95 -12.84 -12.64 -5.64
C GLN A 95 -14.29 -12.16 -5.56
N SER A 96 -14.54 -10.96 -5.02
CA SER A 96 -15.89 -10.41 -4.90
C SER A 96 -16.52 -10.03 -6.25
N ARG A 97 -15.77 -10.05 -7.36
CA ARG A 97 -16.22 -9.70 -8.73
C ARG A 97 -16.92 -8.34 -8.85
N LEU A 98 -16.63 -7.43 -7.91
CA LEU A 98 -17.20 -6.07 -7.86
C LEU A 98 -16.70 -5.19 -9.02
N LEU A 99 -15.52 -5.51 -9.54
CA LEU A 99 -14.81 -4.81 -10.61
C LEU A 99 -14.53 -5.78 -11.77
N PRO A 100 -14.28 -5.27 -13.00
CA PRO A 100 -13.80 -6.10 -14.10
C PRO A 100 -12.49 -6.80 -13.69
N SER A 101 -12.40 -8.11 -13.93
CA SER A 101 -11.35 -9.01 -13.41
C SER A 101 -9.92 -8.56 -13.72
N PHE A 102 -9.72 -7.78 -14.79
CA PHE A 102 -8.42 -7.24 -15.16
C PHE A 102 -7.91 -6.16 -14.18
N LEU A 103 -8.80 -5.29 -13.67
CA LEU A 103 -8.38 -4.16 -12.82
C LEU A 103 -7.67 -4.64 -11.55
N PRO A 104 -8.29 -5.50 -10.72
CA PRO A 104 -7.67 -5.96 -9.48
C PRO A 104 -6.36 -6.75 -9.73
N LEU A 105 -6.23 -7.41 -10.88
CA LEU A 105 -5.01 -8.13 -11.23
C LEU A 105 -3.84 -7.17 -11.51
N VAL A 106 -4.10 -6.11 -12.29
CA VAL A 106 -3.11 -5.05 -12.54
C VAL A 106 -2.73 -4.34 -11.24
N GLY A 107 -3.71 -4.07 -10.37
CA GLY A 107 -3.45 -3.49 -9.05
C GLY A 107 -2.58 -4.37 -8.17
N ALA A 108 -2.88 -5.68 -8.09
CA ALA A 108 -2.07 -6.62 -7.32
C ALA A 108 -0.62 -6.68 -7.84
N VAL A 109 -0.42 -6.67 -9.16
CA VAL A 109 0.92 -6.60 -9.74
C VAL A 109 1.59 -5.27 -9.40
N GLY A 110 0.90 -4.14 -9.56
CA GLY A 110 1.43 -2.80 -9.26
C GLY A 110 1.87 -2.63 -7.80
N TYR A 111 1.06 -3.08 -6.85
CA TYR A 111 1.42 -3.03 -5.43
C TYR A 111 2.52 -4.03 -5.04
N GLY A 112 2.56 -5.19 -5.69
CA GLY A 112 3.67 -6.14 -5.54
C GLY A 112 4.99 -5.53 -6.04
N LEU A 113 4.97 -4.87 -7.20
CA LEU A 113 6.12 -4.14 -7.73
C LEU A 113 6.55 -3.02 -6.77
N LEU A 114 5.60 -2.22 -6.26
CA LEU A 114 5.90 -1.16 -5.29
C LEU A 114 6.60 -1.72 -4.04
N ALA A 115 6.10 -2.80 -3.46
CA ALA A 115 6.72 -3.43 -2.29
C ALA A 115 8.14 -3.91 -2.61
N LEU A 116 8.34 -4.57 -3.75
CA LEU A 116 9.66 -5.02 -4.21
C LEU A 116 10.61 -3.84 -4.46
N GLY A 117 10.14 -2.78 -5.11
CA GLY A 117 10.91 -1.57 -5.35
C GLY A 117 11.35 -0.91 -4.04
N SER A 118 10.49 -0.90 -3.03
CA SER A 118 10.78 -0.37 -1.70
C SER A 118 11.87 -1.18 -1.00
N VAL A 119 11.83 -2.52 -1.13
CA VAL A 119 12.89 -3.42 -0.65
C VAL A 119 14.21 -3.14 -1.38
N PHE A 120 14.20 -3.01 -2.70
CA PHE A 120 15.42 -2.71 -3.47
C PHE A 120 16.06 -1.38 -3.08
N GLU A 121 15.25 -0.36 -2.81
CA GLU A 121 15.74 0.93 -2.33
C GLU A 121 16.37 0.85 -0.93
N LEU A 122 15.91 -0.05 -0.05
CA LEU A 122 16.60 -0.33 1.21
C LEU A 122 18.01 -0.91 0.98
N PHE A 123 18.21 -1.68 -0.09
CA PHE A 123 19.51 -2.18 -0.53
C PHE A 123 20.33 -1.14 -1.33
N GLY A 124 19.82 0.07 -1.53
CA GLY A 124 20.51 1.16 -2.23
C GLY A 124 20.38 1.13 -3.76
N LEU A 125 19.47 0.31 -4.30
CA LEU A 125 19.14 0.30 -5.73
C LEU A 125 17.97 1.26 -5.99
N PRO A 126 18.14 2.34 -6.79
CA PRO A 126 17.12 3.38 -6.99
C PRO A 126 16.04 2.97 -8.01
N TRP A 127 15.40 1.83 -7.77
CA TRP A 127 14.37 1.28 -8.67
C TRP A 127 12.95 1.51 -8.13
N GLY A 128 12.78 2.07 -6.93
CA GLY A 128 11.49 2.22 -6.28
C GLY A 128 10.52 3.10 -7.06
N ILE A 129 10.98 4.21 -7.63
CA ILE A 129 10.16 5.11 -8.47
C ILE A 129 9.65 4.41 -9.74
N LEU A 130 10.50 3.60 -10.40
CA LEU A 130 10.12 2.88 -11.61
C LEU A 130 9.05 1.82 -11.31
N PHE A 131 9.19 1.14 -10.16
CA PHE A 131 8.26 0.11 -9.74
C PHE A 131 6.98 0.64 -9.08
N SER A 132 6.96 1.88 -8.59
CA SER A 132 5.75 2.52 -8.04
C SER A 132 4.81 3.07 -9.12
N GLY A 133 5.35 3.41 -10.30
CA GLY A 133 4.59 3.90 -11.46
C GLY A 133 3.36 3.06 -11.83
N PRO A 134 3.46 1.73 -12.02
CA PRO A 134 2.30 0.90 -12.35
C PRO A 134 1.25 0.85 -11.23
N GLY A 135 1.67 0.92 -9.96
CA GLY A 135 0.76 1.00 -8.81
C GLY A 135 -0.03 2.31 -8.79
N GLY A 136 0.64 3.45 -8.96
CA GLY A 136 -0.03 4.76 -8.99
C GLY A 136 -0.96 4.94 -10.19
N LEU A 137 -0.58 4.41 -11.36
CA LEU A 137 -1.43 4.43 -12.54
C LEU A 137 -2.71 3.60 -12.32
N PHE A 138 -2.59 2.42 -11.69
CA PHE A 138 -3.74 1.61 -11.32
C PHE A 138 -4.70 2.36 -10.39
N GLU A 139 -4.20 3.08 -9.38
CA GLU A 139 -5.05 3.85 -8.46
C GLU A 139 -5.84 4.94 -9.17
N LEU A 140 -5.23 5.67 -10.10
CA LEU A 140 -5.92 6.69 -10.90
C LEU A 140 -7.01 6.08 -11.77
N PHE A 141 -6.74 4.95 -12.43
CA PHE A 141 -7.74 4.25 -13.23
C PHE A 141 -8.87 3.67 -12.39
N LEU A 142 -8.56 3.08 -11.23
CA LEU A 142 -9.55 2.56 -10.29
C LEU A 142 -10.45 3.69 -9.77
N GLY A 143 -9.86 4.79 -9.32
CA GLY A 143 -10.58 5.96 -8.84
C GLY A 143 -11.49 6.55 -9.91
N GLY A 144 -10.96 6.77 -11.12
CA GLY A 144 -11.75 7.24 -12.26
C GLY A 144 -12.89 6.30 -12.63
N TRP A 145 -12.65 4.99 -12.61
CA TRP A 145 -13.69 3.99 -12.87
C TRP A 145 -14.80 4.02 -11.80
N LEU A 146 -14.44 4.10 -10.52
CA LEU A 146 -15.40 4.14 -9.42
C LEU A 146 -16.24 5.42 -9.45
N ILE A 147 -15.66 6.57 -9.82
CA ILE A 147 -16.40 7.82 -10.02
C ILE A 147 -17.36 7.71 -11.20
N ALA A 148 -16.94 7.13 -12.32
CA ALA A 148 -17.74 7.07 -13.54
C ALA A 148 -18.83 5.99 -13.53
N LYS A 149 -18.54 4.80 -12.97
CA LYS A 149 -19.41 3.61 -13.06
C LYS A 149 -19.85 3.04 -11.71
N GLY A 150 -19.13 3.32 -10.63
CA GLY A 150 -19.37 2.68 -9.33
C GLY A 150 -19.10 1.16 -9.34
N PHE A 151 -19.60 0.48 -8.31
CA PHE A 151 -19.49 -0.96 -8.16
C PHE A 151 -20.56 -1.70 -8.96
N ARG A 152 -20.21 -2.85 -9.53
CA ARG A 152 -21.23 -3.75 -10.10
C ARG A 152 -22.14 -4.24 -8.99
N THR A 153 -23.45 -4.06 -9.16
CA THR A 153 -24.44 -4.65 -8.26
C THR A 153 -24.42 -6.16 -8.45
N VAL A 154 -24.03 -6.88 -7.40
CA VAL A 154 -24.29 -8.32 -7.32
C VAL A 154 -25.74 -8.45 -6.91
N THR A 155 -26.65 -8.64 -7.86
CA THR A 155 -28.04 -8.95 -7.55
C THR A 155 -28.04 -10.25 -6.73
N PRO A 156 -28.43 -10.24 -5.45
CA PRO A 156 -28.64 -11.47 -4.73
C PRO A 156 -29.76 -12.20 -5.45
N SER A 157 -29.53 -13.44 -5.90
CA SER A 157 -30.64 -14.29 -6.31
C SER A 157 -31.50 -14.50 -5.07
N ILE A 158 -32.63 -13.80 -5.00
CA ILE A 158 -33.68 -14.12 -4.04
C ILE A 158 -34.13 -15.52 -4.44
N ALA A 159 -33.68 -16.53 -3.69
CA ALA A 159 -34.23 -17.86 -3.76
C ALA A 159 -35.66 -17.77 -3.23
N ALA A 160 -36.62 -17.73 -4.14
CA ALA A 160 -38.03 -17.96 -3.87
C ALA A 160 -38.30 -19.46 -3.75
#